data_AF-A0A957LMU0-F1
#
_entry.id   AF-A0A957LMU0-F1
#
_cell.length_a   1.000
_cell.length_b   1.000
_cell.length_c   1.000
_cell.angle_alpha   90.00
_cell.angle_beta   90.00
_cell.angle_gamma   90.00
#
_symmetry.space_group_name_H-M   'P 1'
#
loop_
_entity.id
_entity.type
_entity.pdbx_description
1 polymer ?
#
loop_
_entity_poly.entity_id
_entity_poly.type
_entity_poly.pdbx_seq_one_letter_code
_entity_poly.pdbx_strand_id
1 'polypeptide(L)'
;MSWLTGSRKRSGIVLGLLTVLLILALLASLVIVMGTPFIFDAPGSTEIAALWTIFWGALGLPVVIAATILLSWVIFLFKRNGAALLTTLLPLLYLGVLAIVYQLQGGV
;
A
#
# COMPACT_ATOMS: atom_id res chain seq x y z
N MET A 1 20.53 23.50 20.66
CA MET A 1 19.78 23.38 19.38
C MET A 1 20.29 22.27 18.44
N SER A 2 21.37 21.53 18.74
CA SER A 2 21.92 20.46 17.87
C SER A 2 21.15 19.13 17.89
N TRP A 3 20.23 18.91 18.84
CA TRP A 3 19.50 17.63 18.95
C TRP A 3 18.37 17.48 17.92
N LEU A 4 17.77 18.58 17.47
CA LEU A 4 16.65 18.58 16.49
C LEU A 4 17.10 18.25 15.06
N THR A 5 18.37 18.47 14.72
CA THR A 5 18.92 18.14 13.40
C THR A 5 19.22 16.65 13.26
N GLY A 6 19.65 16.00 14.36
CA GLY A 6 19.95 14.56 14.39
C GLY A 6 18.70 13.70 14.20
N SER A 7 17.60 14.02 14.89
CA SER A 7 16.35 13.26 14.77
C SER A 7 15.74 13.36 13.37
N ARG A 8 15.74 14.56 12.77
CA ARG A 8 15.25 14.76 11.39
C ARG A 8 16.08 14.00 10.35
N LYS A 9 17.41 14.00 10.49
CA LYS A 9 18.32 13.23 9.62
C LYS A 9 18.02 11.73 9.71
N ARG A 10 17.85 11.20 10.92
CA ARG A 10 17.46 9.80 11.14
C ARG A 10 16.11 9.47 10.49
N SER A 11 15.09 10.29 10.72
CA SER A 11 13.77 10.10 10.08
C SER A 11 13.85 10.12 8.56
N GLY A 12 14.68 10.98 7.97
CA GLY A 12 14.90 11.01 6.52
C GLY A 12 15.54 9.73 5.98
N ILE A 13 16.53 9.18 6.69
CA ILE A 13 17.16 7.89 6.32
C ILE A 13 16.12 6.76 6.40
N VAL A 14 15.35 6.69 7.49
CA VAL A 14 14.31 5.68 7.66
C VAL A 14 13.24 5.80 6.57
N LEU A 15 12.77 7.01 6.28
CA LEU A 15 11.82 7.27 5.19
C LEU A 15 12.39 6.84 3.84
N GLY A 16 13.67 7.09 3.58
CA GLY A 16 14.37 6.63 2.38
C GLY A 16 14.37 5.10 2.26
N LEU A 17 14.73 4.39 3.32
CA LEU A 17 14.71 2.91 3.35
C LEU A 17 13.29 2.37 3.12
N LEU A 18 12.29 2.94 3.80
CA LEU A 18 10.89 2.56 3.61
C LEU A 18 10.40 2.86 2.18
N THR A 19 10.86 3.95 1.58
CA THR A 19 10.55 4.27 0.18
C THR A 19 11.09 3.20 -0.77
N VAL A 20 12.32 2.72 -0.54
CA VAL A 20 12.89 1.62 -1.35
C VAL A 20 12.05 0.35 -1.21
N LEU A 21 11.65 -0.02 0.01
CA LEU A 21 10.77 -1.17 0.24
C LEU A 21 9.42 -1.00 -0.45
N LEU A 22 8.84 0.20 -0.40
CA LEU A 22 7.58 0.50 -1.09
C LEU A 22 7.72 0.45 -2.62
N ILE A 23 8.85 0.87 -3.19
CA ILE A 23 9.11 0.74 -4.63
C ILE A 23 9.21 -0.73 -5.03
N LEU A 24 9.89 -1.57 -4.24
CA LEU A 24 9.95 -3.01 -4.49
C LEU A 24 8.54 -3.64 -4.41
N ALA A 25 7.74 -3.25 -3.42
CA ALA A 25 6.35 -3.69 -3.31
C ALA A 25 5.48 -3.20 -4.47
N LEU A 26 5.72 -1.99 -4.98
CA LEU A 26 5.04 -1.44 -6.16
C LEU A 26 5.34 -2.28 -7.40
N LEU A 27 6.61 -2.63 -7.63
CA LEU A 27 6.99 -3.49 -8.76
C LEU A 27 6.34 -4.88 -8.66
N ALA A 28 6.34 -5.48 -7.46
CA ALA A 28 5.68 -6.75 -7.24
C ALA A 28 4.16 -6.68 -7.45
N SER A 29 3.50 -5.59 -7.02
CA SER A 29 2.05 -5.44 -7.18
C SER A 29 1.64 -5.26 -8.64
N LEU A 30 2.48 -4.63 -9.48
CA LEU A 30 2.24 -4.54 -10.92
C LEU A 30 2.22 -5.91 -11.60
N VAL A 31 3.08 -6.85 -11.17
CA VAL A 31 3.07 -8.23 -11.68
C VAL A 31 1.76 -8.94 -11.30
N ILE A 32 1.27 -8.73 -10.09
CA ILE A 32 -0.02 -9.30 -9.63
C ILE A 32 -1.18 -8.75 -10.47
N VAL A 33 -1.18 -7.44 -10.76
CA VAL A 33 -2.23 -6.80 -11.59
C VAL A 33 -2.38 -7.47 -12.96
N MET A 34 -1.29 -7.91 -13.58
CA MET A 34 -1.36 -8.59 -14.88
C MET A 34 -2.15 -9.90 -14.83
N GLY A 35 -2.21 -10.55 -13.65
CA GLY A 35 -2.96 -11.78 -13.43
C GLY A 35 -4.45 -11.58 -13.09
N THR A 36 -4.88 -10.34 -12.79
CA THR A 36 -6.23 -10.12 -12.24
C THR A 36 -7.38 -10.40 -13.19
N PRO A 37 -7.27 -10.23 -14.53
CA PRO A 37 -8.38 -10.58 -15.42
C PRO A 37 -8.72 -12.08 -15.41
N PHE A 38 -7.74 -12.95 -15.18
CA PHE A 38 -7.92 -14.41 -15.17
C PHE A 38 -8.71 -14.92 -13.97
N ILE A 39 -8.94 -14.07 -12.96
CA ILE A 39 -9.77 -14.42 -11.79
C ILE A 39 -11.21 -14.76 -12.21
N PHE A 40 -11.69 -14.21 -13.32
CA PHE A 40 -13.06 -14.37 -13.81
C PHE A 40 -13.22 -15.37 -14.95
N ASP A 41 -12.23 -16.23 -15.18
CA ASP A 41 -12.25 -17.19 -16.31
C ASP A 41 -13.25 -18.35 -16.10
N ALA A 42 -13.68 -18.60 -14.86
CA ALA A 42 -14.64 -19.67 -14.55
C ALA A 42 -16.11 -19.20 -14.69
N PRO A 43 -17.04 -20.07 -15.13
CA PRO A 43 -18.48 -19.77 -15.17
C PRO A 43 -19.03 -19.38 -13.79
N GLY A 44 -19.79 -18.28 -13.73
CA GLY A 44 -20.40 -17.77 -12.49
C GLY A 44 -19.44 -17.03 -11.56
N SER A 45 -18.15 -16.91 -11.90
CA SER A 45 -17.14 -16.19 -11.10
C SER A 45 -17.48 -14.71 -10.85
N THR A 46 -18.19 -14.06 -11.77
CA THR A 46 -18.66 -12.67 -11.64
C THR A 46 -19.71 -12.48 -10.55
N GLU A 47 -20.39 -13.55 -10.12
CA GLU A 47 -21.38 -13.51 -9.04
C GLU A 47 -20.74 -13.64 -7.64
N ILE A 48 -19.45 -13.99 -7.58
CA ILE A 48 -18.74 -14.21 -6.32
C ILE A 48 -18.14 -12.89 -5.83
N ALA A 49 -18.76 -12.29 -4.82
CA ALA A 49 -18.32 -11.00 -4.24
C ALA A 49 -16.84 -11.00 -3.78
N ALA A 50 -16.35 -12.12 -3.23
CA ALA A 50 -14.96 -12.26 -2.78
C ALA A 50 -13.94 -12.09 -3.91
N LEU A 51 -14.25 -12.55 -5.13
CA LEU A 51 -13.38 -12.39 -6.30
C LEU A 51 -13.28 -10.93 -6.74
N TRP A 52 -14.37 -10.16 -6.62
CA TRP A 52 -14.34 -8.71 -6.84
C TRP A 52 -13.47 -7.99 -5.83
N THR A 53 -13.49 -8.40 -4.55
CA THR A 53 -12.60 -7.83 -3.53
C THR A 53 -11.13 -8.10 -3.85
N ILE A 54 -10.79 -9.30 -4.32
CA ILE A 54 -9.42 -9.61 -4.76
C ILE A 54 -9.04 -8.75 -5.97
N PHE A 55 -9.93 -8.65 -6.97
CA PHE A 55 -9.70 -7.87 -8.18
C PHE A 55 -9.42 -6.39 -7.88
N TRP A 56 -10.32 -5.74 -7.13
CA TRP A 56 -10.13 -4.34 -6.72
C TRP A 56 -8.95 -4.18 -5.79
N GLY A 57 -8.70 -5.16 -4.93
CA GLY A 57 -7.56 -5.20 -4.05
C GLY A 57 -6.24 -5.12 -4.83
N ALA A 58 -6.08 -6.02 -5.80
CA ALA A 58 -4.91 -6.09 -6.65
C ALA A 58 -4.75 -4.85 -7.54
N LEU A 59 -5.82 -4.32 -8.14
CA LEU A 59 -5.77 -3.09 -8.93
C LEU A 59 -5.46 -1.84 -8.11
N GLY A 60 -6.04 -1.72 -6.92
CA GLY A 60 -5.87 -0.54 -6.07
C GLY A 60 -4.52 -0.51 -5.35
N LEU A 61 -3.91 -1.67 -5.06
CA LEU A 61 -2.64 -1.75 -4.34
C LEU A 61 -1.50 -0.91 -4.94
N PRO A 62 -1.16 -1.00 -6.25
CA PRO A 62 -0.12 -0.15 -6.83
C PRO A 62 -0.44 1.34 -6.72
N VAL A 63 -1.72 1.72 -6.85
CA VAL A 63 -2.17 3.11 -6.71
C VAL A 63 -1.96 3.60 -5.28
N VAL A 64 -2.35 2.79 -4.28
CA VAL A 64 -2.17 3.11 -2.85
C VAL A 64 -0.69 3.24 -2.50
N ILE A 65 0.17 2.34 -3.01
CA ILE A 65 1.61 2.41 -2.77
C ILE A 65 2.22 3.68 -3.40
N ALA A 66 1.89 3.99 -4.66
CA ALA A 66 2.39 5.18 -5.34
C ALA A 66 1.95 6.47 -4.61
N ALA A 67 0.67 6.57 -4.25
CA ALA A 67 0.13 7.68 -3.47
C ALA A 67 0.80 7.79 -2.10
N THR A 68 1.08 6.67 -1.44
CA THR A 68 1.76 6.61 -0.14
C THR A 68 3.17 7.19 -0.22
N ILE A 69 3.94 6.84 -1.25
CA ILE A 69 5.30 7.37 -1.44
C ILE A 69 5.25 8.88 -1.55
N LEU A 70 4.41 9.41 -2.46
CA LEU A 70 4.26 10.85 -2.68
C LEU A 70 3.82 11.57 -1.39
N LEU A 71 2.77 11.07 -0.75
CA LEU A 71 2.22 11.66 0.47
C LEU A 71 3.24 11.71 1.60
N SER A 72 3.98 10.62 1.81
CA SER A 72 4.99 10.54 2.88
C SER A 72 6.10 11.57 2.69
N TRP A 73 6.58 11.76 1.46
CA TRP A 73 7.57 12.79 1.14
C TRP A 73 7.01 14.21 1.28
N VAL A 74 5.80 14.47 0.79
CA VAL A 74 5.14 15.77 0.96
C VAL A 74 5.03 16.14 2.44
N ILE A 75 4.55 15.22 3.29
CA ILE A 75 4.42 15.45 4.74
C ILE A 75 5.80 15.65 5.40
N PHE A 76 6.82 14.94 4.94
CA PHE A 76 8.20 15.10 5.43
C PHE A 76 8.76 16.50 5.10
N LEU A 77 8.46 17.03 3.92
CA LEU A 77 8.84 18.39 3.52
C LEU A 77 8.18 19.45 4.42
N PHE A 78 6.94 19.21 4.85
CA PHE A 78 6.23 20.03 5.85
C PHE A 78 6.74 19.85 7.30
N LYS A 79 7.91 19.21 7.49
CA LYS A 79 8.59 18.99 8.79
C LYS A 79 7.79 18.13 9.78
N ARG A 80 6.77 17.39 9.32
CA ARG A 80 5.97 16.48 10.15
C ARG A 80 6.52 15.05 10.08
N ASN A 81 7.72 14.86 10.62
CA ASN A 81 8.48 13.60 10.45
C ASN A 81 7.72 12.35 10.94
N GLY A 82 7.08 12.42 12.11
CA GLY A 82 6.32 11.28 12.66
C GLY A 82 5.13 10.89 11.77
N ALA A 83 4.38 11.90 11.29
CA ALA A 83 3.28 11.66 10.36
C ALA A 83 3.76 11.08 9.03
N ALA A 84 4.88 11.57 8.48
CA ALA A 84 5.46 11.05 7.24
C ALA A 84 5.89 9.57 7.35
N LEU A 85 6.32 9.12 8.52
CA LEU A 85 6.63 7.71 8.76
C LEU A 85 5.36 6.89 8.98
N LEU A 86 4.35 7.43 9.66
CA LEU A 86 3.07 6.72 9.83
C LEU A 86 2.35 6.51 8.50
N THR A 87 2.45 7.45 7.56
CA THR A 87 1.81 7.30 6.24
C THR A 87 2.38 6.13 5.44
N THR A 88 3.61 5.68 5.69
CA THR A 88 4.17 4.49 5.00
C THR A 88 3.42 3.20 5.34
N LEU A 89 2.58 3.20 6.37
CA LEU A 89 1.75 2.07 6.76
C LEU A 89 0.43 1.99 5.98
N LEU A 90 0.08 3.00 5.17
CA LEU A 90 -1.17 3.03 4.40
C LEU A 90 -1.39 1.78 3.51
N PRO A 91 -0.39 1.23 2.81
CA PRO A 91 -0.57 0.01 2.04
C PRO A 91 -0.92 -1.20 2.92
N LEU A 92 -0.35 -1.28 4.12
CA LEU A 92 -0.69 -2.35 5.09
C LEU A 92 -2.11 -2.17 5.64
N LEU A 93 -2.51 -0.94 5.93
CA LEU A 93 -3.89 -0.64 6.34
C LEU A 93 -4.88 -1.00 5.22
N TYR A 94 -4.55 -0.68 3.98
CA TYR A 94 -5.36 -1.05 2.81
C TYR A 94 -5.53 -2.56 2.69
N LEU A 95 -4.44 -3.32 2.80
CA LEU A 95 -4.48 -4.79 2.81
C LEU A 95 -5.28 -5.34 4.00
N GLY A 96 -5.14 -4.74 5.19
CA GLY A 96 -5.89 -5.14 6.37
C GLY A 96 -7.40 -4.95 6.21
N VAL A 97 -7.83 -3.82 5.65
CA VAL A 97 -9.24 -3.56 5.34
C VAL A 97 -9.77 -4.56 4.30
N LEU A 98 -9.02 -4.80 3.23
CA LEU A 98 -9.40 -5.79 2.22
C LEU A 98 -9.51 -7.20 2.78
N ALA A 99 -8.57 -7.60 3.65
CA ALA A 99 -8.62 -8.92 4.28
C ALA A 99 -9.88 -9.08 5.13
N ILE A 100 -10.27 -8.05 5.90
CA ILE A 100 -11.52 -8.07 6.68
C ILE A 100 -12.73 -8.18 5.74
N VAL A 101 -12.80 -7.37 4.69
CA VAL A 101 -13.91 -7.41 3.72
C VAL A 101 -14.01 -8.77 3.05
N TYR A 102 -12.88 -9.35 2.62
CA TYR A 102 -12.82 -10.68 2.02
C TYR A 102 -13.36 -11.76 2.97
N GLN A 103 -12.96 -11.73 4.24
CA GLN A 103 -13.45 -12.68 5.25
C GLN A 103 -14.96 -12.55 5.50
N LEU A 104 -15.48 -11.31 5.55
CA LEU A 104 -16.91 -11.05 5.72
C LEU A 104 -17.75 -11.54 4.53
N GLN A 105 -17.17 -11.68 3.35
CA GLN A 105 -17.82 -12.20 2.14
C GLN A 105 -17.79 -13.72 2.04
N GLY A 106 -17.38 -14.43 3.10
CA GLY A 106 -17.25 -15.89 3.09
C GLY A 106 -16.01 -16.35 2.34
N GLY A 107 -14.91 -15.60 2.49
CA GLY A 107 -13.61 -15.90 1.89
C GLY A 107 -13.29 -17.40 1.97
N VAL A 108 -12.96 -17.97 0.82
CA VAL A 108 -12.58 -19.38 0.66
C VAL A 108 -11.24 -19.64 1.31
#